data_AF-A1ZK17-F1
#
_entry.id   AF-A1ZK17-F1
#
_cell.length_a   1.000
_cell.length_b   1.000
_cell.length_c   1.000
_cell.angle_alpha   90.00
_cell.angle_beta   90.00
_cell.angle_gamma   90.00
#
_symmetry.space_group_name_H-M   'P 1'
#
loop_
_entity.id
_entity.type
_entity.pdbx_description
1 polymer ?
#
loop_
_entity_poly.entity_id
_entity_poly.type
_entity_poly.pdbx_seq_one_letter_code
_entity_poly.pdbx_strand_id
1 'polypeptide(L)' 'MYNTLDNQLITTLNNAEHIKAFLKSHELISVRGLEKKTGVPDDTIKKFMQGSRPLPIKHIPAIEKVLQAYGYTYSEREK' A
#
# COMPACT_ATOMS: atom_id res chain seq x y z
N MET A 1 10.62 -18.83 -18.34
CA MET A 1 10.56 -19.12 -16.90
C MET A 1 11.15 -17.90 -16.20
N TYR A 2 10.33 -17.10 -15.53
CA TYR A 2 10.82 -15.94 -14.77
C TYR A 2 11.23 -16.39 -13.37
N ASN A 3 12.34 -15.83 -12.86
CA ASN A 3 12.93 -16.17 -11.58
C ASN A 3 11.99 -15.84 -10.42
N THR A 4 12.04 -16.64 -9.35
CA THR A 4 11.23 -16.47 -8.14
C THR A 4 11.41 -15.10 -7.45
N LEU A 5 12.55 -14.43 -7.70
CA LEU A 5 12.85 -13.08 -7.20
C LEU A 5 12.12 -11.98 -7.99
N ASP A 6 11.95 -12.14 -9.31
CA ASP A 6 11.18 -11.21 -10.14
C ASP A 6 9.69 -11.25 -9.78
N ASN A 7 9.18 -12.44 -9.44
CA ASN A 7 7.76 -12.59 -9.10
C ASN A 7 7.38 -11.87 -7.79
N GLN A 8 8.30 -11.84 -6.81
CA GLN A 8 8.14 -11.08 -5.56
C GLN A 8 8.19 -9.56 -5.78
N LEU A 9 9.02 -9.09 -6.72
CA LEU A 9 9.14 -7.67 -7.09
C LEU A 9 7.89 -7.19 -7.86
N ILE A 10 7.35 -8.01 -8.76
CA ILE A 10 6.14 -7.70 -9.52
C ILE A 10 4.92 -7.62 -8.60
N THR A 11 4.74 -8.60 -7.71
CA THR A 11 3.63 -8.56 -6.72
C THR A 11 3.74 -7.36 -5.79
N THR A 12 4.92 -7.07 -5.23
CA THR A 12 5.07 -5.93 -4.30
C THR A 12 4.90 -4.55 -4.96
N LEU A 13 5.31 -4.39 -6.22
CA LEU A 13 4.99 -3.18 -7.01
C LEU A 13 3.47 -3.03 -7.22
N ASN A 14 2.77 -4.14 -7.44
CA ASN A 14 1.32 -4.17 -7.55
C ASN A 14 0.65 -3.81 -6.22
N ASN A 15 1.12 -4.29 -5.06
CA ASN A 15 0.53 -3.97 -3.76
C ASN A 15 0.53 -2.46 -3.47
N ALA A 16 1.68 -1.79 -3.68
CA ALA A 16 1.77 -0.35 -3.44
C ALA A 16 0.80 0.44 -4.33
N GLU A 17 0.75 0.15 -5.62
CA GLU A 17 -0.17 0.83 -6.55
C GLU A 17 -1.63 0.49 -6.27
N HIS A 18 -1.96 -0.73 -5.81
CA HIS A 18 -3.30 -1.07 -5.34
C HIS A 18 -3.70 -0.28 -4.09
N ILE A 19 -2.80 -0.12 -3.12
CA ILE A 19 -3.02 0.74 -1.95
C ILE A 19 -3.30 2.17 -2.40
N LYS A 20 -2.51 2.69 -3.34
CA LYS A 20 -2.68 4.03 -3.91
C LYS A 20 -4.04 4.20 -4.58
N ALA A 21 -4.46 3.24 -5.39
CA ALA A 21 -5.76 3.24 -6.05
C ALA A 21 -6.89 3.22 -5.02
N PHE A 22 -6.80 2.37 -3.99
CA PHE A 22 -7.79 2.30 -2.93
C PHE A 22 -7.91 3.62 -2.16
N LEU A 23 -6.78 4.21 -1.76
CA LEU A 23 -6.74 5.49 -1.06
C LEU A 23 -7.29 6.64 -1.91
N LYS A 24 -7.08 6.60 -3.24
CA LYS A 24 -7.67 7.59 -4.16
C LYS A 24 -9.19 7.45 -4.27
N SER A 25 -9.71 6.22 -4.29
CA SER A 25 -11.16 5.97 -4.32
C SER A 25 -11.85 6.23 -2.98
N HIS A 26 -11.11 6.31 -1.88
CA HIS A 26 -11.62 6.54 -0.52
C HIS A 26 -11.04 7.82 0.06
N GLU A 27 -11.45 8.97 -0.48
CA GLU A 27 -10.99 10.32 -0.09
C GLU A 27 -11.22 10.64 1.41
N LEU A 28 -12.16 9.96 2.06
CA LEU A 28 -12.45 10.11 3.49
C LEU A 28 -11.39 9.46 4.39
N ILE A 29 -10.54 8.58 3.86
CA ILE A 29 -9.46 7.96 4.63
C ILE A 29 -8.34 8.98 4.81
N SER A 30 -8.15 9.43 6.05
CA SER A 30 -7.07 10.33 6.40
C SER A 30 -5.71 9.64 6.28
N VAL A 31 -4.89 10.06 5.30
CA VAL A 31 -3.51 9.58 5.12
C VAL A 31 -2.69 9.77 6.39
N ARG A 32 -2.82 10.91 7.08
CA ARG A 32 -2.11 11.19 8.32
C ARG A 32 -2.56 10.28 9.47
N GLY A 33 -3.86 9.95 9.52
CA GLY A 33 -4.38 8.98 10.48
C GLY A 33 -3.86 7.57 10.22
N LEU A 34 -3.71 7.20 8.95
CA LEU A 34 -3.13 5.93 8.53
C LEU A 34 -1.65 5.82 8.90
N GLU A 35 -0.84 6.84 8.63
CA GLU A 35 0.59 6.89 9.03
C GLU A 35 0.76 6.66 10.53
N LYS A 36 -0.04 7.36 11.35
CA LYS A 36 -0.02 7.19 12.81
C LYS A 36 -0.42 5.79 13.27
N LYS A 37 -1.49 5.21 12.70
CA LYS A 37 -1.95 3.85 13.08
C LYS A 37 -0.98 2.76 12.65
N THR A 38 -0.27 2.97 11.54
CA THR A 38 0.66 1.99 10.95
C THR A 38 2.08 2.12 11.52
N GLY A 39 2.39 3.20 12.25
CA GLY A 39 3.74 3.49 12.74
C GLY A 39 4.72 3.89 11.62
N VAL A 40 4.18 4.26 10.46
CA VAL A 40 4.97 4.73 9.32
C VAL A 40 5.36 6.19 9.56
N PRO A 41 6.57 6.62 9.18
CA PRO A 41 6.97 8.02 9.35
C PRO A 41 5.98 8.98 8.67
N ASP A 42 5.71 10.12 9.31
CA ASP A 42 4.87 11.16 8.75
C ASP A 42 5.31 11.53 7.32
N ASP A 43 4.33 11.89 6.49
CA ASP A 43 4.47 12.23 5.07
C ASP A 43 4.94 11.09 4.15
N THR A 44 5.20 9.88 4.65
CA THR A 44 5.63 8.75 3.79
C THR A 44 4.52 8.33 2.82
N ILE A 45 3.32 8.05 3.32
CA ILE A 45 2.18 7.66 2.50
C ILE A 45 1.72 8.86 1.67
N LYS A 46 1.78 10.07 2.24
CA LYS A 46 1.45 11.30 1.51
C LYS A 46 2.37 11.53 0.29
N LYS A 47 3.69 11.42 0.46
CA LYS A 47 4.66 11.55 -0.65
C LYS A 47 4.51 10.43 -1.68
N PHE A 48 4.12 9.24 -1.23
CA PHE A 48 3.78 8.14 -2.13
C PHE A 48 2.55 8.44 -2.98
N MET A 49 1.47 8.94 -2.37
CA MET A 49 0.26 9.36 -3.08
C MET A 49 0.53 10.47 -4.11
N GLN A 50 1.46 11.37 -3.81
CA GLN A 50 1.92 12.45 -4.69
C GLN A 50 2.89 11.97 -5.79
N GLY A 51 3.32 10.70 -5.76
CA GLY A 51 4.30 10.16 -6.71
C GLY A 51 5.73 10.66 -6.50
N SER A 52 6.01 11.35 -5.39
CA SER A 52 7.35 11.90 -5.13
C SER A 52 8.35 10.83 -4.71
N ARG A 53 7.90 9.76 -4.05
CA ARG A 53 8.74 8.62 -3.61
C ARG A 53 7.95 7.31 -3.62
N PRO A 54 8.60 6.17 -3.87
CA PRO A 54 7.95 4.87 -3.71
C PRO A 54 7.67 4.55 -2.24
N LEU A 55 6.64 3.74 -1.99
CA LEU A 55 6.31 3.26 -0.65
C LEU A 55 7.32 2.19 -0.21
N PRO A 56 7.98 2.33 0.96
CA PRO A 56 8.94 1.32 1.42
C PRO A 56 8.25 -0.04 1.68
N ILE A 57 8.80 -1.11 1.12
CA ILE A 57 8.23 -2.47 1.18
C ILE A 57 7.96 -2.92 2.62
N LYS A 58 8.85 -2.58 3.55
CA LYS A 58 8.72 -2.89 4.98
C LYS A 58 7.44 -2.35 5.64
N HIS A 59 6.81 -1.35 5.04
CA HIS A 59 5.60 -0.71 5.58
C HIS A 59 4.31 -1.20 4.92
N ILE A 60 4.39 -1.82 3.73
CA ILE A 60 3.23 -2.36 3.01
C ILE A 60 2.34 -3.26 3.90
N PRO A 61 2.86 -4.31 4.57
CA PRO A 61 1.99 -5.21 5.34
C PRO A 61 1.29 -4.52 6.53
N ALA A 62 1.95 -3.54 7.15
CA ALA A 62 1.35 -2.75 8.23
C ALA A 62 0.20 -1.88 7.71
N ILE A 63 0.39 -1.27 6.54
CA ILE A 63 -0.63 -0.45 5.88
C ILE A 63 -1.81 -1.30 5.45
N GLU A 64 -1.59 -2.44 4.79
CA GLU A 64 -2.64 -3.37 4.38
C GLU A 64 -3.49 -3.82 5.56
N LYS A 65 -2.85 -4.21 6.67
CA LYS A 65 -3.56 -4.64 7.89
C LYS A 65 -4.49 -3.56 8.44
N VAL A 66 -4.06 -2.29 8.44
CA VAL A 66 -4.93 -1.19 8.86
C VAL A 66 -6.03 -0.93 7.85
N LEU A 67 -5.71 -0.98 6.56
CA LEU A 67 -6.68 -0.78 5.47
C LEU A 67 -7.75 -1.86 5.42
N GLN A 68 -7.46 -3.10 5.83
CA GLN A 68 -8.46 -4.18 5.94
C GLN A 68 -9.63 -3.79 6.85
N ALA A 69 -9.38 -3.02 7.91
CA ALA A 69 -10.44 -2.50 8.79
C ALA A 69 -11.35 -1.46 8.08
N TYR A 70 -10.90 -0.90 6.96
CA TYR A 70 -11.65 0.02 6.11
C TYR A 70 -12.27 -0.68 4.89
N GLY A 71 -12.27 -2.01 4.85
CA GLY A 71 -12.82 -2.78 3.74
C GLY A 71 -11.85 -2.96 2.56
N TYR A 72 -10.56 -2.63 2.74
CA TYR A 72 -9.55 -2.98 1.75
C TYR A 72 -9.42 -4.48 1.63
N THR A 73 -9.73 -4.97 0.44
CA THR A 73 -9.56 -6.37 0.07
C THR A 73 -8.49 -6.45 -0.98
N TYR A 74 -7.23 -6.61 -0.55
CA TYR A 74 -6.21 -7.13 -1.45
C TYR A 74 -6.48 -8.62 -1.63
N SER A 75 -7.48 -8.91 -2.44
CA SER A 75 -7.70 -10.26 -2.91
C SER A 75 -6.67 -10.44 -4.01
N GLU A 76 -5.61 -11.19 -3.74
CA GLU A 76 -4.93 -11.94 -4.80
C GLU A 76 -6.00 -12.84 -5.41
N ARG A 77 -6.83 -12.32 -6.32
CA ARG A 77 -7.65 -13.16 -7.17
C ARG A 77 -6.71 -13.78 -8.19
N GLU A 78 -5.95 -14.75 -7.74
CA GLU A 78 -5.73 -15.93 -8.54
C GLU A 78 -6.93 -16.86 -8.30
N LYS A 79 -7.98 -16.65 -9.09
CA LYS A 79 -8.82 -17.75 -9.57
C LYS A 79 -9.58 -17.35 -10.82
#